data_AF-A0A9E5FJD3-F1
#
_entry.id   AF-A0A9E5FJD3-F1
#
_cell.length_a   1.000
_cell.length_b   1.000
_cell.length_c   1.000
_cell.angle_alpha   90.00
_cell.angle_beta   90.00
_cell.angle_gamma   90.00
#
_symmetry.space_group_name_H-M   'P 1'
#
loop_
_entity.id
_entity.type
_entity.pdbx_description
1 polymer ?
#
loop_
_entity_poly.entity_id
_entity_poly.type
_entity_poly.pdbx_seq_one_letter_code
_entity_poly.pdbx_strand_id
1 'polypeptide(L)' 'MHRIDLNADLGEGDGHDCELLDLVSSANICCGVHAG' A
#
# COMPACT_ATOMS: atom_id res chain seq x y z
N MET A 1 3.86 -12.39 -22.20
CA MET A 1 3.19 -12.26 -20.88
C MET A 1 3.28 -10.81 -20.48
N HIS A 2 2.16 -10.14 -20.24
CA HIS A 2 2.16 -8.73 -19.81
C HIS A 2 2.20 -8.69 -18.27
N ARG A 3 3.02 -7.78 -17.73
CA ARG A 3 3.15 -7.55 -16.29
C ARG A 3 2.49 -6.20 -15.98
N ILE A 4 1.62 -6.19 -14.98
CA ILE A 4 0.98 -4.98 -14.46
C ILE A 4 1.41 -4.82 -13.01
N ASP A 5 1.64 -3.58 -12.59
CA ASP A 5 1.84 -3.22 -11.19
C ASP A 5 0.50 -2.88 -10.55
N LEU A 6 0.23 -3.48 -9.40
CA LEU A 6 -0.89 -3.13 -8.53
C LEU A 6 -0.28 -2.50 -7.26
N ASN A 7 -0.70 -1.30 -6.91
CA ASN A 7 -0.22 -0.60 -5.72
C ASN A 7 -1.36 -0.17 -4.80
N ALA A 8 -1.02 0.06 -3.53
CA ALA A 8 -1.91 0.63 -2.52
C ALA A 8 -1.13 1.59 -1.60
N ASP A 9 -1.85 2.56 -1.03
CA ASP A 9 -1.36 3.47 -0.01
C ASP A 9 -1.45 2.78 1.36
N LEU A 10 -0.33 2.72 2.08
CA LEU A 10 -0.19 2.05 3.38
C LEU A 10 0.44 3.00 4.41
N GLY A 11 0.37 2.63 5.69
CA GLY A 11 0.81 3.49 6.78
C GLY A 11 -0.10 4.71 6.94
N GLU A 12 -1.38 4.60 6.55
CA GLU A 12 -2.36 5.69 6.70
C GLU A 12 -3.33 5.47 7.87
N GLY A 13 -3.28 4.31 8.53
CA GLY A 13 -4.11 4.01 9.71
C GLY A 13 -5.44 3.32 9.42
N ASP A 14 -5.68 2.83 8.21
CA ASP A 14 -6.93 2.16 7.79
C ASP A 14 -7.05 0.71 8.31
N GLY A 15 -5.99 0.15 8.89
CA GLY A 15 -6.02 -1.14 9.60
C GLY A 15 -5.97 -2.38 8.72
N HIS A 16 -5.79 -2.22 7.41
CA HIS A 16 -5.77 -3.31 6.42
C HIS A 16 -4.41 -3.50 5.72
N ASP A 17 -3.35 -2.86 6.23
CA ASP A 17 -2.03 -2.85 5.60
C ASP A 17 -1.48 -4.28 5.40
N CYS A 18 -1.67 -5.15 6.39
CA CYS A 18 -1.19 -6.53 6.33
C CYS A 18 -1.89 -7.33 5.23
N GLU A 19 -3.22 -7.22 5.14
CA GLU A 19 -4.02 -7.92 4.13
C GLU A 19 -3.74 -7.38 2.71
N LEU A 20 -3.49 -6.07 2.57
CA LEU A 20 -3.16 -5.45 1.29
C LEU A 20 -1.77 -5.85 0.78
N LEU A 21 -0.79 -6.02 1.67
CA LEU A 21 0.57 -6.44 1.30
C LEU A 21 0.61 -7.82 0.60
N ASP A 22 -0.37 -8.69 0.84
CA ASP A 22 -0.49 -9.98 0.17
C ASP A 22 -1.02 -9.87 -1.27
N LEU A 23 -1.60 -8.73 -1.65
CA LEU A 23 -2.29 -8.53 -2.93
C LEU A 23 -1.52 -7.60 -3.89
N VAL A 24 -0.75 -6.65 -3.38
CA VAL A 24 -0.09 -5.60 -4.16
C VAL A 24 1.35 -5.97 -4.53
N SER A 25 1.84 -5.42 -5.64
CA SER A 25 3.25 -5.53 -6.06
C SER A 25 4.11 -4.36 -5.60
N SER A 26 3.50 -3.22 -5.26
CA SER A 26 4.16 -2.02 -4.75
C SER A 26 3.33 -1.39 -3.63
N ALA A 27 4.00 -0.75 -2.67
CA ALA A 27 3.34 -0.04 -1.56
C ALA A 27 3.81 1.42 -1.51
N ASN A 28 2.86 2.35 -1.40
CA ASN A 28 3.15 3.77 -1.18
C ASN A 28 3.02 4.04 0.32
N ILE A 29 4.13 4.33 1.01
CA ILE A 29 4.13 4.53 2.46
C ILE A 29 3.92 6.01 2.77
N CYS A 30 2.91 6.33 3.59
CA CYS A 30 2.73 7.69 4.08
C CYS A 30 3.86 8.09 5.05
N CYS A 31 4.34 9.34 4.92
CA CYS A 31 5.51 9.85 5.62
C CYS A 31 5.20 10.86 6.73
N GLY A 32 3.97 10.89 7.27
CA GLY A 32 3.65 11.70 8.45
C GLY A 32 3.04 13.09 8.21
N VAL A 33 2.75 13.48 6.96
CA VAL A 33 2.16 14.81 6.69
C VAL A 33 0.62 14.76 6.73
N HIS A 34 0.00 13.83 6.01
CA HIS A 34 -1.46 13.68 5.98
C HIS A 34 -1.97 12.49 6.80
N ALA A 35 -1.13 11.48 7.02
CA ALA A 35 -1.38 10.31 7.86
C ALA A 35 -0.04 9.75 8.37
N GLY A 36 -0.08 8.63 9.10
CA GLY A 36 1.08 7.98 9.71
C GLY A 36 0.74 7.27 11.00
#